data_AF-A0A7Y3FQ89-F1
#
_entry.id   AF-A0A7Y3FQ89-F1
#
_cell.length_a   1.000
_cell.length_b   1.000
_cell.length_c   1.000
_cell.angle_alpha   90.00
_cell.angle_beta   90.00
_cell.angle_gamma   90.00
#
_symmetry.space_group_name_H-M   'P 1'
#
loop_
_entity.id
_entity.type
_entity.pdbx_description
1 polymer ?
#
loop_
_entity_poly.entity_id
_entity_poly.type
_entity_poly.pdbx_seq_one_letter_code
_entity_poly.pdbx_strand_id
1 'polypeptide(L)'
;MPMPNLLDVQLRSFEKLIEPDLQEQWDFGLDRVFGEIFPIEDVNEHFMLEYVSATLGEPKYSVEECIERDMTYAAPLKATLRLIIWEQPEEEEQPTKKKRKKKKSTPIEDRVTQDIIEKEVY
;
A
#
# COMPACT_ATOMS: atom_id res chain seq x y z
N MET A 1 -18.50 41.61 -2.70
CA MET A 1 -17.82 40.36 -2.30
C MET A 1 -16.32 40.64 -2.30
N PRO A 2 -15.57 40.18 -1.28
CA PRO A 2 -14.12 40.21 -1.34
C PRO A 2 -13.60 39.32 -2.47
N MET A 3 -12.43 39.65 -3.02
CA MET A 3 -11.78 38.83 -4.04
C MET A 3 -11.42 37.46 -3.44
N PRO A 4 -11.77 36.34 -4.10
CA PRO A 4 -11.40 35.02 -3.61
C PRO A 4 -9.90 34.78 -3.81
N ASN A 5 -9.31 33.89 -3.02
CA ASN A 5 -7.94 33.47 -3.24
C ASN A 5 -7.87 32.58 -4.49
N LEU A 6 -7.06 33.01 -5.46
CA LEU A 6 -6.94 32.36 -6.77
C LEU A 6 -6.21 31.02 -6.74
N LEU A 7 -5.49 30.73 -5.64
CA LEU A 7 -4.78 29.47 -5.42
C LEU A 7 -5.54 28.51 -4.51
N ASP A 8 -6.70 28.92 -3.98
CA ASP A 8 -7.47 28.11 -3.01
C ASP A 8 -7.79 26.72 -3.55
N VAL A 9 -8.19 26.63 -4.83
CA VAL A 9 -8.56 25.36 -5.44
C VAL A 9 -7.35 24.42 -5.48
N GLN A 10 -6.17 24.94 -5.83
CA GLN A 10 -4.94 24.17 -5.95
C GLN A 10 -4.49 23.66 -4.58
N LEU A 11 -4.40 24.57 -3.60
CA LEU A 11 -3.97 24.25 -2.23
C LEU A 11 -4.91 23.22 -1.59
N ARG A 12 -6.22 23.49 -1.60
CA ARG A 12 -7.21 22.59 -0.98
C ARG A 12 -7.26 21.22 -1.65
N SER A 13 -7.08 21.14 -2.96
CA SER A 13 -7.08 19.85 -3.66
C SER A 13 -5.89 18.97 -3.25
N PHE A 14 -4.73 19.58 -3.03
CA PHE A 14 -3.51 18.88 -2.63
C PHE A 14 -3.50 18.54 -1.14
N GLU A 15 -3.95 19.47 -0.29
CA GLU A 15 -4.14 19.22 1.15
C GLU A 15 -5.06 18.02 1.37
N LYS A 16 -6.21 17.96 0.68
CA LYS A 16 -7.13 16.82 0.76
C LYS A 16 -6.53 15.48 0.29
N LEU A 17 -5.54 15.52 -0.60
CA LEU A 17 -4.87 14.29 -1.06
C LEU A 17 -3.95 13.70 0.02
N ILE A 18 -3.26 14.57 0.76
CA ILE A 18 -2.22 14.19 1.72
C ILE A 18 -2.78 13.98 3.12
N GLU A 19 -3.64 14.88 3.58
CA GLU A 19 -4.29 14.85 4.88
C GLU A 19 -5.81 14.81 4.66
N PRO A 20 -6.39 13.61 4.45
CA PRO A 20 -7.83 13.49 4.41
C PRO A 20 -8.41 13.86 5.78
N ASP A 21 -9.29 14.86 5.80
CA ASP A 21 -9.97 15.27 7.02
C ASP A 21 -10.97 14.16 7.43
N LEU A 22 -10.78 13.56 8.60
CA LEU A 22 -11.60 12.44 9.12
C LEU A 22 -13.10 12.79 9.27
N GLN A 23 -13.44 14.08 9.20
CA GLN A 23 -14.80 14.60 9.32
C GLN A 23 -15.49 14.84 7.97
N GLU A 24 -14.75 14.89 6.85
CA GLU A 24 -15.35 15.05 5.54
C GLU A 24 -15.80 13.70 4.96
N GLN A 25 -17.02 13.67 4.43
CA GLN A 25 -17.65 12.48 3.81
C GLN A 25 -16.99 12.07 2.48
N TRP A 26 -15.97 12.79 2.02
CA TRP A 26 -15.31 12.51 0.75
C TRP A 26 -14.18 11.52 0.98
N ASP A 27 -14.42 10.29 0.56
CA ASP A 27 -13.40 9.26 0.36
C ASP A 27 -12.39 9.79 -0.68
N PHE A 28 -11.38 10.56 -0.31
CA PHE A 28 -10.32 11.00 -1.22
C PHE A 28 -9.02 11.10 -0.44
N GLY A 29 -7.95 10.50 -0.94
CA GLY A 29 -6.67 10.44 -0.25
C GLY A 29 -5.85 9.24 -0.66
N LEU A 30 -4.59 9.20 -0.21
CA LEU A 30 -3.68 8.09 -0.47
C LEU A 30 -4.26 6.75 0.04
N ASP A 31 -4.87 6.75 1.22
CA ASP A 31 -5.51 5.56 1.80
C ASP A 31 -6.60 4.98 0.90
N ARG A 32 -7.40 5.84 0.25
CA ARG A 32 -8.42 5.37 -0.69
C ARG A 32 -7.79 4.71 -1.90
N VAL A 33 -6.77 5.34 -2.49
CA VAL A 33 -6.10 4.81 -3.70
C VAL A 33 -5.50 3.45 -3.40
N PHE A 34 -4.86 3.29 -2.24
CA PHE A 34 -4.38 1.98 -1.82
C PHE A 34 -5.51 1.00 -1.53
N GLY A 35 -6.60 1.42 -0.90
CA GLY A 35 -7.78 0.59 -0.66
C GLY A 35 -8.51 0.13 -1.93
N GLU A 36 -8.37 0.82 -3.07
CA GLU A 36 -8.91 0.37 -4.36
C GLU A 36 -8.05 -0.71 -5.04
N ILE A 37 -6.76 -0.77 -4.70
CA ILE A 37 -5.80 -1.72 -5.30
C ILE A 37 -5.63 -2.97 -4.42
N PHE A 38 -5.69 -2.80 -3.10
CA PHE A 38 -5.51 -3.85 -2.11
C PHE A 38 -6.86 -4.38 -1.61
N PRO A 39 -6.99 -5.67 -1.26
CA PRO A 39 -5.94 -6.68 -1.18
C PRO A 39 -5.51 -7.26 -2.54
N ILE A 40 -4.24 -7.68 -2.64
CA ILE A 40 -3.71 -8.41 -3.80
C ILE A 40 -3.47 -9.86 -3.41
N GLU A 41 -4.05 -10.79 -4.17
CA GLU A 41 -3.94 -12.23 -3.95
C GLU A 41 -3.13 -12.93 -5.06
N ASP A 42 -2.37 -13.97 -4.70
CA ASP A 42 -1.75 -14.85 -5.70
C ASP A 42 -2.79 -15.72 -6.41
N VAL A 43 -2.49 -16.18 -7.63
CA VAL A 43 -3.35 -17.07 -8.44
C VAL A 43 -3.72 -18.36 -7.69
N ASN A 44 -2.84 -18.83 -6.80
CA ASN A 44 -3.07 -20.05 -6.00
C ASN A 44 -3.58 -19.75 -4.58
N GLU A 45 -3.86 -18.48 -4.26
CA GLU A 45 -4.34 -18.04 -2.94
C GLU A 45 -3.42 -18.43 -1.76
N HIS A 46 -2.13 -18.65 -2.02
CA HIS A 46 -1.16 -18.98 -0.98
C HIS A 46 -0.73 -17.75 -0.17
N PHE A 47 -0.76 -16.59 -0.82
CA PHE A 47 -0.29 -15.31 -0.29
C PHE A 47 -1.33 -14.23 -0.55
N MET A 48 -1.48 -13.33 0.41
CA MET A 48 -2.30 -12.13 0.31
C MET A 48 -1.51 -10.94 0.82
N LEU A 49 -1.47 -9.86 0.05
CA LEU A 49 -0.85 -8.60 0.44
C LEU A 49 -1.97 -7.61 0.79
N GLU A 50 -1.91 -7.06 2.00
CA GLU A 50 -2.82 -6.06 2.53
C GLU A 50 -2.12 -4.72 2.71
N TYR A 51 -2.88 -3.64 2.56
CA TYR A 51 -2.46 -2.29 2.89
C TYR A 51 -2.78 -1.97 4.37
N VAL A 52 -1.81 -1.44 5.11
CA VAL A 52 -2.00 -1.02 6.50
C VAL A 52 -2.09 0.50 6.60
N SER A 53 -1.10 1.23 6.07
CA SER A 53 -1.04 2.68 6.13
C SER A 53 -0.03 3.26 5.13
N ALA A 54 -0.15 4.54 4.82
CA ALA A 54 0.82 5.29 4.03
C ALA A 54 1.08 6.65 4.68
N THR A 55 2.33 7.09 4.60
CA THR A 55 2.77 8.37 5.15
C THR A 55 3.76 9.01 4.18
N LEU A 56 3.70 10.34 4.04
CA LEU A 56 4.73 11.09 3.34
C LEU A 56 5.86 11.44 4.32
N GLY A 57 7.09 11.13 3.93
CA GLY A 57 8.28 11.55 4.66
C GLY A 57 8.66 13.00 4.34
N GLU A 58 9.75 13.46 4.93
CA GLU A 58 10.23 14.82 4.69
C GLU A 58 10.96 14.93 3.34
N PRO A 59 10.76 16.04 2.60
CA PRO A 59 11.56 16.35 1.42
C PRO A 59 13.05 16.44 1.75
N LYS A 60 13.89 15.88 0.89
CA LYS A 60 15.34 15.80 1.13
C LYS A 60 16.05 17.17 1.03
N TYR A 61 15.50 18.08 0.24
CA TYR A 61 16.08 19.38 -0.09
C TYR A 61 15.00 20.45 0.00
N SER A 62 15.40 21.70 0.22
CA SER A 62 14.47 22.83 0.17
C SER A 62 14.05 23.16 -1.26
N VAL A 63 13.04 24.02 -1.40
CA VAL A 63 12.58 24.48 -2.72
C VAL A 63 13.69 25.24 -3.45
N GLU A 64 14.44 26.07 -2.74
CA GLU A 64 15.54 26.87 -3.27
C GLU A 64 16.67 25.98 -3.79
N GLU A 65 17.08 24.97 -3.01
CA GLU A 65 18.11 24.00 -3.42
C GLU A 65 17.67 23.21 -4.65
N CYS A 66 16.40 22.81 -4.73
CA CYS A 66 15.85 22.13 -5.89
C CYS A 66 15.88 23.01 -7.15
N ILE A 67 15.57 24.31 -7.02
CA ILE A 67 15.63 25.26 -8.14
C ILE A 67 17.08 25.46 -8.60
N GLU A 68 18.02 25.68 -7.68
CA GLU A 68 19.43 25.92 -8.03
C GLU A 68 20.10 24.72 -8.72
N ARG A 69 19.64 23.51 -8.39
CA ARG A 69 20.24 22.26 -8.86
C ARG A 69 19.44 21.59 -10.00
N ASP A 70 18.41 22.26 -10.52
CA ASP A 70 17.45 21.71 -11.50
C ASP A 70 16.90 20.32 -11.08
N MET A 71 16.47 20.21 -9.81
CA MET A 71 15.92 19.00 -9.22
C MET A 71 14.41 19.15 -8.94
N THR A 72 13.71 18.02 -8.80
CA THR A 72 12.30 17.99 -8.40
C THR A 72 12.17 18.03 -6.88
N TYR A 73 11.40 19.00 -6.37
CA TYR A 73 10.99 19.03 -4.96
C TYR A 73 9.91 17.98 -4.72
N ALA A 74 10.25 16.95 -3.94
CA ALA A 74 9.37 15.83 -3.65
C ALA A 74 9.65 15.23 -2.26
N ALA A 75 8.61 14.67 -1.66
CA ALA A 75 8.67 13.87 -0.44
C ALA A 75 8.56 12.37 -0.79
N PRO A 76 9.29 11.48 -0.09
CA PRO A 76 9.14 10.03 -0.27
C PRO A 76 7.80 9.55 0.30
N LEU A 77 7.11 8.66 -0.41
CA LEU A 77 5.90 8.00 0.07
C LEU A 77 6.27 6.66 0.69
N LYS A 78 6.00 6.49 1.98
CA LYS A 78 6.24 5.26 2.74
C LYS A 78 4.93 4.53 2.94
N ALA A 79 4.83 3.29 2.48
CA ALA A 79 3.66 2.45 2.69
C ALA A 79 4.00 1.25 3.57
N THR A 80 3.17 0.99 4.58
CA THR A 80 3.23 -0.21 5.41
C THR A 80 2.30 -1.24 4.80
N LEU A 81 2.87 -2.36 4.37
CA LEU A 81 2.14 -3.48 3.79
C LEU A 81 2.25 -4.69 4.70
N ARG A 82 1.21 -5.51 4.70
CA ARG A 82 1.13 -6.76 5.44
C ARG A 82 0.99 -7.93 4.49
N LEU A 83 1.95 -8.83 4.50
CA LEU A 83 1.89 -10.09 3.77
C LEU A 83 1.33 -11.18 4.69
N ILE A 84 0.20 -11.77 4.31
CA ILE A 84 -0.43 -12.91 4.95
C ILE A 84 -0.09 -14.17 4.15
N ILE A 85 0.43 -15.19 4.84
CA ILE A 85 0.79 -16.48 4.26
C ILE A 85 -0.19 -17.55 4.75
N TRP A 86 -0.92 -18.18 3.82
CA TRP A 86 -1.89 -19.23 4.10
C TRP A 86 -1.29 -20.63 3.98
N GLU A 87 -0.51 -20.87 2.93
CA GLU A 87 0.16 -22.13 2.67
C GLU A 87 1.52 -21.85 2.03
N GLN A 88 2.61 -22.26 2.68
CA GLN A 88 3.91 -22.21 2.04
C GLN A 88 3.95 -23.24 0.91
N PRO A 89 4.29 -22.87 -0.34
CA PRO A 89 4.55 -23.85 -1.36
C PRO A 89 5.68 -24.75 -0.86
N GLU A 90 5.49 -26.08 -0.90
CA GLU A 90 6.59 -27.02 -0.68
C GLU A 90 7.69 -26.61 -1.67
N GLU A 91 8.83 -26.12 -1.17
CA GLU A 91 10.02 -25.97 -2.01
C GLU A 91 10.22 -27.31 -2.71
N GLU A 92 10.29 -27.32 -4.04
CA GLU A 92 10.62 -28.51 -4.80
C GLU A 92 12.09 -28.88 -4.54
N GLU A 93 12.42 -29.31 -3.31
CA GLU A 93 13.54 -30.17 -3.06
C GLU A 93 13.27 -31.48 -3.80
N GLN A 94 13.94 -31.61 -4.95
CA GLN A 94 14.18 -32.81 -5.77
C GLN A 94 13.28 -34.04 -5.50
N PRO A 95 12.60 -34.59 -6.52
CA PRO A 95 11.49 -35.51 -6.34
C PRO A 95 11.91 -36.83 -5.68
N THR A 96 11.76 -36.93 -4.35
CA THR A 96 11.67 -38.24 -3.70
C THR A 96 10.21 -38.70 -3.73
N LYS A 97 9.97 -39.73 -4.55
CA LYS A 97 8.67 -40.32 -4.86
C LYS A 97 7.86 -40.64 -3.59
N LYS A 98 6.93 -39.78 -3.20
CA LYS A 98 5.81 -40.14 -2.32
C LYS A 98 4.48 -39.71 -2.96
N LYS A 99 3.55 -40.65 -2.97
CA LYS A 99 2.27 -40.59 -3.69
C LYS A 99 1.47 -39.34 -3.29
N ARG A 100 1.33 -38.39 -4.22
CA ARG A 100 0.45 -37.22 -4.11
C ARG A 100 -1.01 -37.66 -3.94
N LYS A 101 -1.56 -37.54 -2.73
CA LYS A 101 -3.01 -37.47 -2.54
C LYS A 101 -3.43 -36.04 -2.86
N LYS A 102 -4.32 -35.85 -3.84
CA LYS A 102 -4.97 -34.54 -4.08
C LYS A 102 -5.76 -34.16 -2.82
N LYS A 103 -5.16 -33.33 -1.95
CA LYS A 103 -5.93 -32.61 -0.94
C LYS A 103 -6.77 -31.57 -1.68
N LYS A 104 -8.08 -31.60 -1.48
CA LYS A 104 -8.97 -30.53 -1.94
C LYS A 104 -8.55 -29.26 -1.20
N SER A 105 -8.40 -28.15 -1.92
CA SER A 105 -8.09 -26.85 -1.33
C SER A 105 -9.12 -26.52 -0.25
N THR A 106 -8.64 -26.18 0.94
CA THR A 106 -9.49 -25.75 2.06
C THR A 106 -10.08 -24.38 1.72
N PRO A 107 -11.39 -24.16 1.99
CA PRO A 107 -12.01 -22.83 1.85
C PRO A 107 -11.25 -21.79 2.66
N ILE A 108 -11.12 -20.56 2.13
CA ILE A 108 -10.32 -19.47 2.73
C ILE A 108 -10.76 -19.18 4.17
N GLU A 109 -12.07 -19.27 4.46
CA GLU A 109 -12.67 -19.01 5.78
C GLU A 109 -12.16 -19.92 6.90
N ASP A 110 -11.66 -21.12 6.56
CA ASP A 110 -11.14 -22.11 7.51
C ASP A 110 -9.59 -22.14 7.56
N ARG A 111 -8.91 -21.30 6.76
CA ARG A 111 -7.44 -21.28 6.73
C ARG A 111 -6.90 -20.53 7.95
N VAL A 112 -6.05 -21.20 8.71
CA VAL A 112 -5.31 -20.57 9.81
C VAL A 112 -4.10 -19.86 9.20
N THR A 113 -3.98 -18.56 9.46
CA THR A 113 -2.80 -17.77 9.06
C THR A 113 -1.53 -18.41 9.62
N GLN A 114 -0.58 -18.75 8.75
CA GLN A 114 0.68 -19.36 9.16
C GLN A 114 1.69 -18.31 9.60
N ASP A 115 1.78 -17.21 8.85
CA ASP A 115 2.68 -16.10 9.13
C ASP A 115 2.10 -14.77 8.65
N ILE A 116 2.47 -13.69 9.35
CA ILE A 116 2.17 -12.31 8.99
C ILE A 116 3.47 -11.51 8.99
N ILE A 117 3.82 -10.92 7.86
CA ILE A 117 5.01 -10.07 7.73
C ILE A 117 4.55 -8.65 7.44
N GLU A 118 4.81 -7.73 8.36
CA GLU A 118 4.56 -6.30 8.17
C GLU A 118 5.87 -5.60 7.82
N LYS A 119 5.88 -4.85 6.70
CA LYS A 119 7.09 -4.15 6.26
C LYS A 119 6.76 -2.81 5.62
N GLU A 120 7.56 -1.80 6.00
CA GLU A 120 7.59 -0.50 5.35
C GLU A 120 8.35 -0.61 4.02
N VAL A 121 7.72 -0.13 2.94
CA VAL A 121 8.27 -0.08 1.59
C VAL A 121 8.54 1.38 1.21
N TYR A 122 9.69 1.61 0.57
CA TYR A 122 10.23 2.92 0.13
C TYR A 122 10.21 3.04 -1.39
#